data_AF-A0A1Y3BV84-F1
#
_entry.id   AF-A0A1Y3BV84-F1
#
_cell.length_a   1.000
_cell.length_b   1.000
_cell.length_c   1.000
_cell.angle_alpha   90.00
_cell.angle_beta   90.00
_cell.angle_gamma   90.00
#
_symmetry.space_group_name_H-M   'P 1'
#
loop_
_entity.id
_entity.type
_entity.pdbx_description
1 polymer ?
#
loop_
_entity_poly.entity_id
_entity_poly.type
_entity_poly.pdbx_seq_one_letter_code
_entity_poly.pdbx_strand_id
1 'polypeptide(L)'
;MRGNYGLMDQVAALHWIQENIEQFGGASDNITIVGHGYGAACAHLLMLSPMAKGLFNRVILMSGSALSPWAIARDANVYAEQVGRQLNCPIKKNNVDFFT
;
A
#
# COMPACT_ATOMS: atom_id res chain seq x y z
N MET A 1 -0.92 -8.58 12.54
CA MET A 1 -0.82 -7.10 12.63
C MET A 1 -1.50 -6.50 11.39
N ARG A 2 -2.13 -5.33 11.46
CA ARG A 2 -2.59 -4.64 10.23
C ARG A 2 -1.39 -3.88 9.64
N GLY A 3 -1.18 -3.99 8.33
CA GLY A 3 -0.07 -3.38 7.59
C GLY A 3 -0.56 -2.34 6.58
N ASN A 4 0.21 -2.12 5.52
CA ASN A 4 -0.10 -1.22 4.39
C ASN A 4 -0.17 0.29 4.73
N TYR A 5 0.46 0.75 5.82
CA TYR A 5 0.45 2.17 6.20
C TYR A 5 0.94 3.10 5.07
N GLY A 6 2.02 2.73 4.36
CA GLY A 6 2.47 3.54 3.22
C GLY A 6 1.48 3.64 2.06
N LEU A 7 0.60 2.65 1.85
CA LEU A 7 -0.51 2.76 0.89
C LEU A 7 -1.63 3.65 1.43
N MET A 8 -1.89 3.62 2.74
CA MET A 8 -2.85 4.53 3.38
C MET A 8 -2.38 5.98 3.28
N ASP A 9 -1.08 6.23 3.42
CA ASP A 9 -0.50 7.55 3.22
C ASP A 9 -0.68 8.03 1.78
N GLN A 10 -0.51 7.15 0.79
CA GLN A 10 -0.79 7.48 -0.62
C GLN A 10 -2.27 7.78 -0.88
N VAL A 11 -3.19 7.05 -0.23
CA VAL A 11 -4.63 7.36 -0.29
C VAL A 11 -4.92 8.74 0.33
N ALA A 12 -4.34 9.05 1.49
CA ALA A 12 -4.49 10.36 2.11
C ALA A 12 -3.95 11.49 1.23
N ALA A 13 -2.80 11.28 0.57
CA ALA A 13 -2.25 12.23 -0.38
C ALA A 13 -3.19 12.44 -1.59
N LEU A 14 -3.81 11.37 -2.10
CA LEU A 14 -4.76 11.47 -3.21
C LEU A 14 -6.03 12.24 -2.81
N HIS A 15 -6.56 12.03 -1.60
CA HIS A 15 -7.65 12.84 -1.08
C HIS A 15 -7.27 14.33 -1.04
N TRP A 16 -6.08 14.64 -0.49
CA TRP A 16 -5.60 16.01 -0.45
C TRP A 16 -5.49 16.62 -1.85
N ILE A 17 -4.97 15.87 -2.84
CA ILE A 17 -4.91 16.34 -4.22
C ILE A 17 -6.33 16.62 -4.75
N GLN A 18 -7.26 15.69 -4.57
CA GLN A 18 -8.65 15.83 -5.01
C GLN A 18 -9.30 17.12 -4.46
N GLU A 19 -9.07 17.40 -3.18
CA GLU A 19 -9.65 18.56 -2.48
C GLU A 19 -8.98 19.90 -2.82
N ASN A 20 -7.70 19.90 -3.22
CA ASN A 20 -6.90 21.12 -3.27
C ASN A 20 -6.35 21.47 -4.66
N ILE A 21 -6.24 20.53 -5.60
CA ILE A 21 -5.47 20.74 -6.84
C ILE A 21 -6.06 21.83 -7.75
N GLU A 22 -7.36 22.09 -7.67
CA GLU A 22 -8.02 23.16 -8.44
C GLU A 22 -7.50 24.55 -8.08
N GLN A 23 -7.09 24.76 -6.82
CA GLN A 23 -6.50 26.03 -6.37
C GLN A 23 -5.11 26.29 -6.98
N PHE A 24 -4.47 25.24 -7.49
CA PHE A 24 -3.20 25.31 -8.21
C PHE A 24 -3.39 25.31 -9.72
N GLY A 25 -4.63 25.42 -10.21
CA GLY A 25 -4.95 25.38 -11.65
C GLY A 25 -4.94 23.98 -12.27
N GLY A 26 -4.90 22.92 -11.45
CA GLY A 26 -5.09 21.55 -11.92
C GLY A 26 -6.56 21.15 -11.98
N ALA A 27 -6.82 19.92 -12.43
CA ALA A 27 -8.16 19.38 -12.60
C ALA A 27 -8.35 18.13 -11.72
N SER A 28 -9.25 18.22 -10.74
CA SER A 28 -9.54 17.15 -9.76
C SER A 28 -10.17 15.91 -10.39
N ASP A 29 -10.85 16.08 -11.53
CA ASP A 29 -11.47 15.04 -12.35
C ASP A 29 -10.53 14.40 -13.37
N ASN A 30 -9.24 14.81 -13.39
CA ASN A 30 -8.28 14.42 -14.41
C ASN A 30 -6.91 14.03 -13.81
N ILE A 31 -6.91 13.24 -12.74
CA ILE A 31 -5.69 12.83 -12.02
C ILE A 31 -5.09 11.57 -12.65
N THR A 32 -3.77 11.59 -12.86
CA THR A 32 -2.99 10.45 -13.38
C THR A 32 -1.88 10.08 -12.41
N ILE A 33 -1.85 8.83 -11.94
CA ILE A 33 -0.76 8.31 -11.12
C ILE A 33 0.32 7.72 -12.04
N VAL A 34 1.57 8.08 -11.81
CA VAL A 34 2.71 7.48 -12.50
C VAL A 34 3.64 6.85 -11.47
N GLY A 35 4.04 5.61 -11.70
CA GLY A 35 4.93 4.87 -10.79
C GLY A 35 5.96 4.03 -11.53
N HIS A 36 7.14 3.88 -10.93
CA HIS A 36 8.21 3.00 -11.40
C HIS A 36 8.58 1.96 -10.33
N GLY A 37 8.81 0.70 -10.72
CA GLY A 37 9.22 -0.37 -9.80
C GLY A 37 8.22 -0.57 -8.67
N TYR A 38 8.66 -0.40 -7.43
CA TYR A 38 7.79 -0.43 -6.24
C TYR A 38 6.66 0.59 -6.31
N GLY A 39 6.91 1.79 -6.87
CA GLY A 39 5.87 2.80 -7.06
C GLY A 39 4.80 2.36 -8.06
N ALA A 40 5.18 1.62 -9.10
CA ALA A 40 4.22 1.03 -10.03
C ALA A 40 3.38 -0.05 -9.35
N ALA A 41 4.01 -0.91 -8.52
CA ALA A 41 3.27 -1.89 -7.74
C ALA A 41 2.26 -1.22 -6.79
N CYS A 42 2.65 -0.16 -6.08
CA CYS A 42 1.75 0.61 -5.23
C CYS A 42 0.61 1.26 -6.03
N ALA A 43 0.90 1.92 -7.15
CA ALA A 43 -0.13 2.53 -8.00
C ALA A 43 -1.14 1.49 -8.52
N HIS A 44 -0.67 0.28 -8.87
CA HIS A 44 -1.53 -0.82 -9.27
C HIS A 44 -2.37 -1.34 -8.08
N LEU A 45 -1.81 -1.43 -6.87
CA LEU A 45 -2.57 -1.79 -5.66
C LEU A 45 -3.64 -0.74 -5.31
N LEU A 46 -3.36 0.55 -5.51
CA LEU A 46 -4.35 1.61 -5.36
C LEU A 46 -5.49 1.46 -6.38
N MET A 47 -5.18 1.13 -7.63
CA MET A 47 -6.19 0.88 -8.67
C MET A 47 -7.15 -0.25 -8.32
N LEU A 48 -6.70 -1.26 -7.57
CA LEU A 48 -7.51 -2.38 -7.13
C LEU A 48 -8.25 -2.11 -5.80
N SER A 49 -7.83 -1.10 -5.05
CA SER A 49 -8.33 -0.82 -3.70
C SER A 49 -9.65 -0.04 -3.73
N PRO A 50 -10.70 -0.50 -3.03
CA PRO A 50 -11.92 0.28 -2.85
C PRO A 50 -11.67 1.63 -2.17
N MET A 51 -10.61 1.76 -1.36
CA MET A 51 -10.29 3.00 -0.64
C MET A 51 -9.82 4.12 -1.56
N ALA A 52 -9.29 3.80 -2.74
CA ALA A 52 -8.81 4.80 -3.70
C ALA A 52 -9.81 5.05 -4.85
N LYS A 53 -11.02 4.47 -4.76
CA LYS A 53 -12.04 4.57 -5.79
C LYS A 53 -12.45 6.04 -6.00
N GLY A 54 -12.33 6.51 -7.23
CA GLY A 54 -12.70 7.87 -7.60
C GLY A 54 -11.66 8.95 -7.28
N LEU A 55 -10.50 8.58 -6.74
CA LEU A 55 -9.45 9.55 -6.42
C LEU A 55 -8.48 9.83 -7.59
N PHE A 56 -8.52 9.02 -8.63
CA PHE A 56 -7.76 9.20 -9.86
C PHE A 56 -8.41 8.48 -11.04
N ASN A 57 -8.00 8.84 -12.25
CA ASN A 57 -8.64 8.41 -13.48
C ASN A 57 -7.75 7.48 -14.30
N ARG A 58 -6.43 7.71 -14.25
CA ARG A 58 -5.46 6.99 -15.08
C ARG A 58 -4.24 6.59 -14.27
N VAL A 59 -3.58 5.52 -14.72
CA VAL A 59 -2.34 5.02 -14.12
C VAL A 59 -1.36 4.66 -15.21
N ILE A 60 -0.09 5.03 -15.03
CA ILE A 60 1.03 4.57 -15.85
C ILE A 60 1.95 3.73 -14.96
N LEU A 61 2.11 2.46 -15.32
CA LEU A 61 2.88 1.48 -14.57
C LEU A 61 4.18 1.17 -15.31
N MET A 62 5.32 1.53 -14.72
CA MET A 62 6.64 1.31 -15.32
C MET A 62 7.43 0.27 -14.52
N SER A 63 7.83 -0.84 -15.14
CA SER A 63 8.72 -1.85 -14.53
C SER A 63 8.25 -2.40 -13.17
N GLY A 64 6.95 -2.51 -12.94
CA GLY A 64 6.38 -3.05 -11.71
C GLY A 64 4.85 -3.16 -11.75
N SER A 65 4.29 -4.05 -10.94
CA SER A 65 2.84 -4.29 -10.86
C SER A 65 2.45 -4.95 -9.53
N ALA A 66 1.16 -4.95 -9.19
CA ALA A 66 0.64 -5.69 -8.03
C ALA A 66 0.87 -7.22 -8.14
N LEU A 67 1.10 -7.73 -9.35
CA LEU A 67 1.36 -9.15 -9.62
C LEU A 67 2.84 -9.51 -9.55
N SER A 68 3.72 -8.52 -9.40
CA SER A 68 5.14 -8.78 -9.26
C SER A 68 5.40 -9.61 -7.98
N PRO A 69 6.28 -10.63 -8.01
CA PRO A 69 6.45 -11.56 -6.89
C PRO A 69 6.91 -10.87 -5.59
N TRP A 70 7.55 -9.71 -5.70
CA TRP A 70 8.03 -8.88 -4.60
C TRP A 70 7.03 -7.82 -4.13
N ALA A 71 5.85 -7.70 -4.76
CA ALA A 71 4.89 -6.62 -4.45
C ALA A 71 4.06 -6.88 -3.18
N ILE A 72 3.85 -8.14 -2.81
CA ILE A 72 3.03 -8.52 -1.65
C ILE A 72 3.82 -9.43 -0.72
N ALA A 73 4.00 -9.00 0.52
CA ALA A 73 4.60 -9.82 1.58
C ALA A 73 3.59 -10.87 2.08
N ARG A 74 3.69 -12.11 1.60
CA ARG A 74 2.81 -13.21 2.00
C ARG A 74 3.01 -13.63 3.46
N ASP A 75 4.24 -13.58 3.94
CA ASP A 75 4.63 -13.99 5.30
C ASP A 75 4.92 -12.80 6.22
N ALA A 76 4.13 -11.72 6.13
CA ALA A 76 4.37 -10.48 6.85
C ALA A 76 4.53 -10.65 8.38
N ASN A 77 3.81 -11.60 8.99
CA ASN A 77 3.93 -11.87 10.42
C ASN A 77 5.30 -12.45 10.78
N VAL A 78 5.89 -13.30 9.94
CA VAL A 78 7.22 -13.90 10.17
C VAL A 78 8.27 -12.80 10.22
N TYR A 79 8.24 -11.88 9.26
CA TYR A 79 9.17 -10.75 9.23
C TYR A 79 8.95 -9.79 10.40
N ALA A 80 7.70 -9.51 10.77
CA ALA A 80 7.39 -8.70 11.95
C ALA A 80 7.91 -9.32 13.24
N GLU A 81 7.78 -10.65 13.41
CA GLU A 81 8.36 -11.37 14.53
C GLU A 81 9.89 -11.34 14.53
N GLN A 82 10.54 -11.52 13.38
CA GLN A 82 12.00 -11.45 13.27
C GLN A 82 12.54 -10.09 13.76
N VAL A 83 11.93 -9.00 13.29
CA VAL A 83 12.28 -7.64 13.76
C VAL A 83 11.97 -7.48 15.24
N GLY A 84 10.83 -7.98 15.71
CA GLY A 84 10.47 -7.97 17.13
C GLY A 84 11.49 -8.68 18.02
N ARG A 85 12.03 -9.83 17.60
CA ARG A 85 13.08 -10.56 18.34
C ARG A 85 14.37 -9.75 18.41
N GLN A 86 14.77 -9.13 17.31
CA GLN A 86 15.98 -8.30 17.25
C GLN A 86 15.89 -7.07 18.16
N LEU A 87 14.67 -6.56 18.37
CA LEU A 87 14.39 -5.42 19.24
C LEU A 87 13.95 -5.81 20.67
N ASN A 88 14.09 -7.08 21.06
CA ASN A 88 13.66 -7.62 22.36
C ASN A 88 12.19 -7.31 22.73
N CYS A 89 11.31 -7.23 21.73
CA CYS A 89 9.87 -7.06 21.95
C CYS A 89 9.22 -8.39 22.40
N PRO A 90 8.21 -8.35 23.29
CA PRO A 90 7.48 -9.54 23.69
C PRO A 90 6.66 -10.08 22.52
N ILE A 91 6.95 -11.32 22.09
CA ILE A 91 6.22 -11.99 21.01
C ILE A 91 5.19 -12.94 21.62
N LYS A 92 3.92 -12.78 21.25
CA LYS A 92 2.88 -13.77 21.58
C LYS A 92 3.17 -15.06 20.82
N LYS A 93 3.56 -16.12 21.52
CA LYS A 93 3.48 -17.48 20.98
C LYS A 93 2.00 -17.83 20.86
N ASN A 94 1.50 -18.00 19.64
CA ASN A 94 0.28 -18.76 19.45
C ASN A 94 0.65 -20.23 19.68
N ASN A 95 0.38 -20.74 20.88
CA ASN A 95 0.27 -22.18 21.08
C ASN A 95 -0.95 -22.63 20.28
N VAL A 96 -0.73 -23.04 19.03
CA VAL A 96 -1.69 -23.92 18.37
C VAL A 96 -1.30 -25.31 18.87
N ASP A 97 -1.88 -25.67 20.02
CA ASP A 97 -1.78 -27.04 20.53
C ASP A 97 -2.52 -27.94 19.53
N PHE A 98 -1.77 -28.57 18.63
CA PHE A 98 -2.27 -29.53 17.63
C PHE A 98 -2.64 -30.89 18.23
N PHE A 99 -2.90 -30.96 19.54
CA PHE A 99 -3.39 -32.16 20.22
C PHE A 99 -4.33 -31.80 21.38
N THR A 100 -5.59 -31.52 21.07
CA THR A 100 -6.74 -32.06 21.82
C THR A 100 -7.97 -32.07 20.94
#